data_AF-A0A2V5Z933-F1
#
_entry.id   AF-A0A2V5Z933-F1
#
_cell.length_a   1.000
_cell.length_b   1.000
_cell.length_c   1.000
_cell.angle_alpha   90.00
_cell.angle_beta   90.00
_cell.angle_gamma   90.00
#
_symmetry.space_group_name_H-M   'P 1'
#
loop_
_entity.id
_entity.type
_entity.pdbx_description
1 polymer ?
#
loop_
_entity_poly.entity_id
_entity_poly.type
_entity_poly.pdbx_seq_one_letter_code
_entity_poly.pdbx_strand_id
1 'polypeptide(L)'
;MSVVVDGADRGHDDEQEFFADYRKNSDDVTYHRWYDAGSLIVHTHPGGAYSQPWVSVEIRAERWPQILAVMEVFEANKQQSLLPKEEFAATETESPVIFIGHGPTAVWKELRDHLRDKHGFEIIAYEIGARAGHAIRDILEGMVEESSLAFLVMTGDDTTLEGELHPRLNVVHEAGFFQGRLGFNRAIVLLQNGVTEFSNIHGIEQIRFDNIKEIFGDVLATIRREFPDA
;
A
#
# COMPACT_ATOMS: atom_id res chain seq x y z
N MET A 1 6.62 9.02 25.75
CA MET A 1 7.34 8.34 24.65
C MET A 1 7.18 6.84 24.86
N SER A 2 7.22 6.00 23.83
CA SER A 2 7.13 4.56 24.01
C SER A 2 7.99 3.79 23.03
N VAL A 3 8.44 2.62 23.46
CA VAL A 3 9.27 1.71 22.69
C VAL A 3 8.85 0.27 22.96
N VAL A 4 8.74 -0.54 21.92
CA VAL A 4 8.55 -1.99 22.04
C VAL A 4 9.92 -2.65 22.08
N VAL A 5 10.22 -3.33 23.19
CA VAL A 5 11.47 -4.09 23.39
C VAL A 5 11.12 -5.50 23.82
N ASP A 6 11.64 -6.50 23.10
CA ASP A 6 11.36 -7.92 23.32
C ASP A 6 9.84 -8.24 23.32
N GLY A 7 9.08 -7.58 22.42
CA GLY A 7 7.63 -7.75 22.31
C GLY A 7 6.80 -7.12 23.43
N ALA A 8 7.40 -6.32 24.32
CA ALA A 8 6.70 -5.59 25.38
C ALA A 8 6.74 -4.08 25.15
N ASP A 9 5.58 -3.43 25.18
CA ASP A 9 5.44 -1.98 25.12
C ASP A 9 5.90 -1.34 26.45
N ARG A 10 6.81 -0.37 26.36
CA ARG A 10 7.35 0.39 27.48
C ARG A 10 7.12 1.87 27.27
N GLY A 11 6.34 2.47 28.17
CA GLY A 11 6.15 3.91 28.26
C GLY A 11 7.26 4.58 29.08
N HIS A 12 7.75 5.72 28.60
CA HIS A 12 8.76 6.54 29.24
C HIS A 12 8.34 8.01 29.28
N ASP A 13 8.52 8.63 30.45
CA ASP A 13 8.34 10.07 30.66
C ASP A 13 9.66 10.84 30.57
N ASP A 14 10.80 10.16 30.71
CA ASP A 14 12.15 10.71 30.58
C ASP A 14 12.83 10.28 29.26
N GLU A 15 13.54 11.22 28.63
CA GLU A 15 14.21 10.98 27.34
C GLU A 15 15.42 10.06 27.46
N GLN A 16 16.17 10.14 28.57
CA GLN A 16 17.36 9.29 28.73
C GLN A 16 16.94 7.83 28.92
N GLU A 17 15.88 7.59 29.69
CA GLU A 17 15.28 6.26 29.83
C GLU A 17 14.74 5.74 28.49
N PHE A 18 14.00 6.57 27.77
CA PHE A 18 13.52 6.23 26.43
C PHE A 18 14.66 5.85 25.49
N PHE A 19 15.72 6.68 25.38
CA PHE A 19 16.84 6.39 24.49
C PHE A 19 17.71 5.22 24.96
N ALA A 20 17.65 4.85 26.24
CA ALA A 20 18.32 3.65 26.73
C ALA A 20 17.63 2.38 26.24
N ASP A 21 16.30 2.37 26.18
CA ASP A 21 15.51 1.24 25.68
C ASP A 21 15.40 1.23 24.13
N TYR A 22 15.30 2.40 23.48
CA TYR A 22 15.38 2.53 22.01
C TYR A 22 16.62 1.89 21.39
N ARG A 23 17.78 1.97 22.07
CA ARG A 23 19.03 1.37 21.57
C ARG A 23 19.07 -0.16 21.72
N LYS A 24 18.11 -0.76 22.42
CA LYS A 24 18.01 -2.21 22.64
C LYS A 24 17.05 -2.80 21.60
N ASN A 25 17.53 -2.92 20.36
CA ASN A 25 16.88 -3.63 19.24
C ASN A 25 15.33 -3.57 19.28
N SER A 26 14.79 -2.36 19.18
CA SER A 26 13.36 -2.08 19.35
C SER A 26 12.59 -2.27 18.06
N ASP A 27 11.39 -2.84 18.16
CA ASP A 27 10.51 -3.09 17.02
C ASP A 27 9.78 -1.79 16.66
N ASP A 28 8.68 -1.46 17.37
CA ASP A 28 7.93 -0.22 17.18
C ASP A 28 8.36 0.88 18.15
N VAL A 29 8.49 2.11 17.64
CA VAL A 29 8.93 3.26 18.45
C VAL A 29 8.04 4.46 18.20
N THR A 30 7.56 5.08 19.27
CA THR A 30 6.87 6.38 19.24
C THR A 30 7.62 7.37 20.11
N TYR A 31 8.33 8.29 19.47
CA TYR A 31 8.91 9.44 20.13
C TYR A 31 7.94 10.63 20.03
N HIS A 32 7.48 11.14 21.16
CA HIS A 32 6.59 12.29 21.21
C HIS A 32 7.14 13.31 22.19
N ARG A 33 7.34 14.53 21.69
CA ARG A 33 7.79 15.67 22.49
C ARG A 33 6.88 16.87 22.31
N TRP A 34 6.54 17.47 23.45
CA TRP A 34 5.80 18.72 23.54
C TRP A 34 6.75 19.90 23.73
N TYR A 35 6.42 21.02 23.10
CA TYR A 35 7.11 22.30 23.22
C TYR A 35 6.05 23.39 23.47
N ASP A 36 6.47 24.53 23.98
CA ASP A 36 5.55 25.67 24.20
C ASP A 36 4.85 26.12 22.91
N ALA A 37 5.49 25.92 21.75
CA ALA A 37 4.99 26.33 20.43
C ALA A 37 4.30 25.20 19.63
N GLY A 38 4.20 23.98 20.18
CA GLY A 38 3.69 22.84 19.42
C GLY A 38 4.16 21.46 19.88
N SER A 39 4.12 20.47 18.99
CA SER A 39 4.63 19.12 19.27
C SER A 39 5.30 18.49 18.06
N LEU A 40 6.21 17.55 18.34
CA LEU A 40 6.86 16.68 17.38
C LEU A 40 6.56 15.24 17.76
N ILE A 41 6.11 14.47 16.79
CA ILE A 41 5.85 13.06 16.89
C ILE A 41 6.63 12.35 15.79
N VAL A 42 7.43 11.35 16.16
CA VAL A 42 8.16 10.48 15.23
C VAL A 42 7.77 9.05 15.54
N HIS A 43 7.22 8.36 14.54
CA HIS A 43 6.91 6.94 14.64
C HIS A 43 7.83 6.19 13.69
N THR A 44 8.43 5.12 14.18
CA THR A 44 9.16 4.19 13.35
C THR A 44 8.53 2.83 13.50
N HIS A 45 8.16 2.24 12.38
CA HIS A 45 7.75 0.85 12.29
C HIS A 45 8.85 0.09 11.54
N PRO A 46 9.37 -1.01 12.09
CA PRO A 46 10.53 -1.72 11.55
C PRO A 46 10.16 -2.55 10.32
N GLY A 47 8.86 -2.62 10.02
CA GLY A 47 8.30 -3.57 9.06
C GLY A 47 8.07 -4.93 9.72
N GLY A 48 7.32 -5.77 9.05
CA GLY A 48 7.11 -7.17 9.44
C GLY A 48 7.03 -8.03 8.20
N ALA A 49 6.60 -9.28 8.34
CA ALA A 49 6.41 -10.20 7.22
C ALA A 49 5.62 -9.57 6.04
N TYR A 50 4.60 -8.76 6.37
CA TYR A 50 3.68 -8.17 5.38
C TYR A 50 3.76 -6.64 5.25
N SER A 51 4.65 -5.96 5.97
CA SER A 51 4.73 -4.50 5.94
C SER A 51 6.16 -4.01 5.79
N GLN A 52 6.37 -3.08 4.86
CA GLN A 52 7.67 -2.44 4.69
C GLN A 52 7.99 -1.56 5.91
N PRO A 53 9.27 -1.40 6.28
CA PRO A 53 9.66 -0.41 7.28
C PRO A 53 9.22 0.98 6.82
N TRP A 54 8.68 1.76 7.75
CA TRP A 54 8.31 3.14 7.48
C TRP A 54 8.57 4.02 8.69
N VAL A 55 8.81 5.29 8.39
CA VAL A 55 8.95 6.34 9.40
C VAL A 55 7.93 7.42 9.07
N SER A 56 7.14 7.83 10.07
CA SER A 56 6.30 9.01 9.97
C SER A 56 6.80 10.09 10.92
N VAL A 57 6.72 11.33 10.45
CA VAL A 57 7.05 12.51 11.24
C VAL A 57 5.83 13.43 11.18
N GLU A 58 5.24 13.72 12.34
CA GLU A 58 4.14 14.66 12.50
C GLU A 58 4.60 15.85 13.33
N ILE A 59 4.35 17.05 12.81
CA ILE A 59 4.68 18.31 13.48
C ILE A 59 3.41 19.13 13.64
N ARG A 60 3.14 19.56 14.87
CA ARG A 60 2.08 20.51 15.17
C ARG A 60 2.69 21.81 15.65
N ALA A 61 2.26 22.93 15.10
CA ALA A 61 2.61 24.26 15.58
C ALA A 61 1.51 25.26 15.20
N GLU A 62 1.46 26.40 15.89
CA GLU A 62 0.44 27.43 15.64
C GLU A 62 0.62 28.15 14.29
N ARG A 63 1.85 28.19 13.76
CA ARG A 63 2.17 28.94 12.54
C ARG A 63 2.83 28.05 11.50
N TRP A 64 2.32 28.13 10.27
CA TRP A 64 2.85 27.40 9.12
C TRP A 64 4.37 27.54 8.90
N PRO A 65 5.00 28.73 9.04
CA PRO A 65 6.45 28.85 8.89
C PRO A 65 7.25 28.04 9.92
N GLN A 66 6.72 27.80 11.12
CA GLN A 66 7.38 26.96 12.13
C GLN A 66 7.34 25.50 11.73
N ILE A 67 6.20 25.03 11.19
CA ILE A 67 6.06 23.67 10.65
C ILE A 67 7.07 23.44 9.53
N LEU A 68 7.12 24.37 8.55
CA LEU A 68 8.05 24.26 7.42
C LEU A 68 9.52 24.25 7.86
N ALA A 69 9.88 25.12 8.81
CA ALA A 69 11.26 25.18 9.31
C ALA A 69 11.70 23.86 9.95
N VAL A 70 10.80 23.19 10.69
CA VAL A 70 11.10 21.88 11.29
C VAL A 70 11.10 20.78 10.23
N MET A 71 10.15 20.79 9.28
CA MET A 71 10.14 19.85 8.14
C MET A 71 11.43 19.93 7.31
N GLU A 72 11.96 21.13 7.08
CA GLU A 72 13.19 21.35 6.33
C GLU A 72 14.40 20.66 6.99
N VAL A 73 14.43 20.55 8.33
CA VAL A 73 15.47 19.78 9.03
C VAL A 73 15.42 18.30 8.63
N PHE A 74 14.23 17.70 8.56
CA PHE A 74 14.09 16.29 8.18
C PHE A 74 14.44 16.08 6.71
N GLU A 75 13.96 16.94 5.81
CA GLU A 75 14.28 16.83 4.37
C GLU A 75 15.78 17.01 4.11
N ALA A 76 16.43 17.98 4.77
CA ALA A 76 17.86 18.23 4.62
C ALA A 76 18.73 17.03 5.09
N ASN A 77 18.26 16.26 6.07
CA ASN A 77 18.99 15.13 6.63
C ASN A 77 18.56 13.77 6.06
N LYS A 78 17.50 13.73 5.24
CA LYS A 78 16.89 12.49 4.73
C LYS A 78 17.91 11.50 4.17
N GLN A 79 18.83 11.97 3.32
CA GLN A 79 19.82 11.10 2.67
C GLN A 79 20.82 10.46 3.65
N GLN A 80 21.16 11.16 4.72
CA GLN A 80 22.08 10.67 5.76
C GLN A 80 21.40 9.74 6.75
N SER A 81 20.07 9.85 6.86
CA SER A 81 19.23 9.02 7.72
C SER A 81 18.69 7.76 7.02
N LEU A 82 19.05 7.52 5.76
CA LEU A 82 18.71 6.27 5.07
C LEU A 82 19.55 5.13 5.67
N LEU A 83 18.87 4.05 6.02
CA LEU A 83 19.55 2.84 6.45
C LEU A 83 20.30 2.20 5.26
N PRO A 84 21.47 1.59 5.49
CA PRO A 84 22.17 0.85 4.46
C PRO A 84 21.24 -0.21 3.86
N LYS A 85 21.13 -0.24 2.53
CA LYS A 85 20.27 -1.19 1.81
C LYS A 85 20.60 -2.65 2.11
N GLU A 86 21.80 -2.91 2.64
CA GLU A 86 22.35 -4.24 2.93
C GLU A 86 21.94 -4.78 4.32
N GLU A 87 21.54 -3.94 5.29
CA GLU A 87 21.18 -4.39 6.66
C GLU A 87 19.73 -4.88 6.79
N PHE A 88 18.89 -4.70 5.76
CA PHE A 88 17.51 -5.20 5.69
C PHE A 88 17.33 -6.29 4.62
N ALA A 89 18.43 -6.72 3.99
CA ALA A 89 18.38 -7.86 3.08
C ALA A 89 18.39 -9.17 3.89
N ALA A 90 17.32 -9.94 3.74
CA ALA A 90 17.11 -11.31 4.19
C ALA A 90 16.62 -11.53 5.64
N THR A 91 15.37 -11.14 5.91
CA THR A 91 14.40 -12.19 6.24
C THR A 91 13.82 -12.68 4.91
N GLU A 92 13.63 -13.99 4.75
CA GLU A 92 13.20 -14.64 3.51
C GLU A 92 12.27 -13.74 2.70
N THR A 93 12.60 -13.47 1.43
CA THR A 93 11.77 -12.67 0.52
C THR A 93 10.45 -13.39 0.36
N GLU A 94 9.50 -13.10 1.26
CA GLU A 94 8.15 -13.63 1.17
C GLU A 94 7.59 -13.15 -0.17
N SER A 95 7.16 -14.12 -0.98
CA SER A 95 6.53 -13.86 -2.26
C SER A 95 5.39 -12.85 -2.05
N PRO A 96 5.29 -11.80 -2.89
CA PRO A 96 4.27 -10.77 -2.69
C PRO A 96 2.87 -11.39 -2.76
N VAL A 97 2.00 -10.91 -1.88
CA VAL A 97 0.56 -11.22 -1.92
C VAL A 97 -0.10 -10.25 -2.88
N ILE A 98 -0.76 -10.77 -3.92
CA ILE A 98 -1.34 -9.97 -5.00
C ILE A 98 -2.85 -9.96 -4.86
N PHE A 99 -3.42 -8.79 -4.66
CA PHE A 99 -4.86 -8.57 -4.77
C PHE A 99 -5.29 -8.46 -6.24
N ILE A 100 -6.39 -9.11 -6.58
CA ILE A 100 -7.08 -8.91 -7.86
C ILE A 100 -8.51 -8.45 -7.59
N GLY A 101 -8.74 -7.15 -7.79
CA GLY A 101 -10.09 -6.57 -7.83
C GLY A 101 -10.67 -6.74 -9.22
N HIS A 102 -11.94 -7.14 -9.31
CA HIS A 102 -12.51 -7.53 -10.59
C HIS A 102 -14.02 -7.29 -10.70
N GLY A 103 -14.48 -7.12 -11.94
CA GLY A 103 -15.88 -7.16 -12.30
C GLY A 103 -16.48 -8.58 -12.29
N PRO A 104 -17.74 -8.73 -12.75
CA PRO A 104 -18.44 -10.01 -12.79
C PRO A 104 -17.90 -10.95 -13.87
N THR A 105 -17.14 -10.45 -14.85
CA THR A 105 -16.55 -11.28 -15.90
C THR A 105 -15.52 -12.24 -15.33
N ALA A 106 -15.32 -13.35 -16.03
CA ALA A 106 -14.32 -14.35 -15.65
C ALA A 106 -12.89 -14.01 -16.11
N VAL A 107 -12.67 -12.89 -16.80
CA VAL A 107 -11.39 -12.53 -17.43
C VAL A 107 -10.24 -12.53 -16.43
N TRP A 108 -10.48 -11.99 -15.22
CA TRP A 108 -9.49 -11.95 -14.14
C TRP A 108 -9.02 -13.34 -13.67
N LYS A 109 -9.84 -14.39 -13.86
CA LYS A 109 -9.47 -15.76 -13.45
C LYS A 109 -8.29 -16.27 -14.26
N GLU A 110 -8.18 -15.87 -15.52
CA GLU A 110 -7.05 -16.24 -16.38
C GLU A 110 -5.75 -15.62 -15.87
N LEU A 111 -5.81 -14.36 -15.41
CA LEU A 111 -4.68 -13.69 -14.78
C LEU A 111 -4.30 -14.35 -13.45
N ARG A 112 -5.29 -14.60 -12.57
CA ARG A 112 -5.07 -15.31 -11.30
C ARG A 112 -4.40 -16.66 -11.52
N ASP A 113 -4.95 -17.48 -12.43
CA ASP A 113 -4.46 -18.83 -12.67
C ASP A 113 -3.05 -18.78 -13.29
N HIS A 114 -2.77 -17.80 -14.16
CA HIS A 114 -1.41 -17.60 -14.65
C HIS A 114 -0.43 -17.25 -13.54
N LEU A 115 -0.73 -16.24 -12.72
CA LEU A 115 0.16 -15.77 -11.65
C LEU A 115 0.39 -16.86 -10.59
N ARG A 116 -0.68 -17.51 -10.13
CA ARG A 116 -0.59 -18.57 -9.13
C ARG A 116 0.06 -19.84 -9.68
N ASP A 117 -0.43 -20.38 -10.79
CA ASP A 117 -0.04 -21.72 -11.22
C ASP A 117 1.30 -21.73 -11.98
N LYS A 118 1.72 -20.59 -12.55
CA LYS A 118 3.01 -20.49 -13.28
C LYS A 118 4.12 -19.84 -12.49
N HIS A 119 3.79 -18.91 -11.58
CA HIS A 119 4.79 -18.13 -10.86
C HIS A 119 4.70 -18.29 -9.34
N GLY A 120 3.69 -19.00 -8.82
CA GLY A 120 3.61 -19.33 -7.40
C GLY A 120 3.15 -18.19 -6.50
N PHE A 121 2.67 -17.07 -7.07
CA PHE A 121 2.19 -15.94 -6.28
C PHE A 121 0.94 -16.30 -5.49
N GLU A 122 0.87 -15.79 -4.25
CA GLU A 122 -0.35 -15.82 -3.46
C GLU A 122 -1.33 -14.76 -4.01
N ILE A 123 -2.57 -15.17 -4.27
CA ILE A 123 -3.59 -14.31 -4.86
C ILE A 123 -4.79 -14.18 -3.92
N ILE A 124 -5.12 -12.95 -3.55
CA ILE A 124 -6.36 -12.61 -2.86
C ILE A 124 -7.31 -11.98 -3.88
N ALA A 125 -8.56 -12.43 -3.91
CA ALA A 125 -9.59 -11.85 -4.77
C ALA A 125 -10.94 -11.84 -4.03
N TYR A 126 -11.71 -10.78 -4.23
CA TYR A 126 -13.02 -10.66 -3.62
C TYR A 126 -14.13 -11.09 -4.60
N GLU A 127 -14.72 -12.27 -4.37
CA GLU A 127 -15.92 -12.70 -5.10
C GLU A 127 -17.19 -12.27 -4.34
N ILE A 128 -18.05 -11.49 -5.01
CA ILE A 128 -19.29 -10.95 -4.41
C ILE A 128 -20.26 -12.10 -4.09
N GLY A 129 -20.21 -12.57 -2.84
CA GLY A 129 -21.13 -13.54 -2.25
C GLY A 129 -21.96 -12.94 -1.11
N ALA A 130 -23.05 -12.26 -1.47
CA ALA A 130 -24.23 -11.95 -0.65
C ALA A 130 -24.01 -11.58 0.85
N ARG A 131 -23.41 -10.43 1.17
CA ARG A 131 -23.57 -9.79 2.50
C ARG A 131 -23.72 -8.28 2.37
N ALA A 132 -24.75 -7.74 3.04
CA ALA A 132 -25.11 -6.33 3.05
C ALA A 132 -24.03 -5.46 3.74
N GLY A 133 -24.09 -4.14 3.53
CA GLY A 133 -23.01 -3.17 3.81
C GLY A 133 -22.44 -3.10 5.24
N HIS A 134 -21.49 -2.19 5.44
CA HIS A 134 -20.46 -2.17 6.50
C HIS A 134 -19.47 -3.34 6.42
N ALA A 135 -19.93 -4.59 6.36
CA ALA A 135 -19.05 -5.76 6.24
C ALA A 135 -18.12 -5.73 5.01
N ILE A 136 -18.53 -5.08 3.91
CA ILE A 136 -17.74 -5.01 2.67
C ILE A 136 -16.48 -4.17 2.86
N ARG A 137 -16.57 -3.04 3.60
CA ARG A 137 -15.41 -2.18 3.82
C ARG A 137 -14.38 -2.86 4.72
N ASP A 138 -14.85 -3.47 5.81
CA ASP A 138 -13.98 -4.17 6.76
C ASP A 138 -13.25 -5.36 6.08
N ILE A 139 -13.94 -6.08 5.19
CA ILE A 139 -13.32 -7.14 4.38
C ILE A 139 -12.28 -6.58 3.42
N LEU A 140 -12.60 -5.51 2.69
CA LEU A 140 -11.64 -4.88 1.79
C LEU A 140 -10.44 -4.31 2.55
N GLU A 141 -10.64 -3.75 3.74
CA GLU A 141 -9.56 -3.25 4.59
C GLU A 141 -8.60 -4.37 4.98
N GLY A 142 -9.11 -5.50 5.48
CA GLY A 142 -8.28 -6.67 5.75
C GLY A 142 -7.54 -7.18 4.51
N MET A 143 -8.21 -7.27 3.37
CA MET A 143 -7.58 -7.71 2.12
C MET A 143 -6.47 -6.75 1.67
N VAL A 144 -6.64 -5.44 1.83
CA VAL A 144 -5.59 -4.46 1.52
C VAL A 144 -4.41 -4.59 2.47
N GLU A 145 -4.66 -4.80 3.77
CA GLU A 145 -3.60 -4.98 4.78
C GLU A 145 -2.75 -6.22 4.53
N GLU A 146 -3.35 -7.28 4.00
CA GLU A 146 -2.66 -8.51 3.61
C GLU A 146 -1.93 -8.39 2.25
N SER A 147 -2.29 -7.40 1.42
CA SER A 147 -1.80 -7.32 0.03
C SER A 147 -0.55 -6.45 -0.10
N SER A 148 0.43 -6.94 -0.87
CA SER A 148 1.63 -6.19 -1.22
C SER A 148 1.47 -5.40 -2.53
N LEU A 149 0.59 -5.88 -3.42
CA LEU A 149 0.33 -5.34 -4.76
C LEU A 149 -1.14 -5.56 -5.13
N ALA A 150 -1.72 -4.68 -5.94
CA ALA A 150 -3.09 -4.81 -6.42
C ALA A 150 -3.20 -4.58 -7.93
N PHE A 151 -3.93 -5.48 -8.59
CA PHE A 151 -4.38 -5.34 -9.98
C PHE A 151 -5.90 -5.22 -10.02
N LEU A 152 -6.40 -4.14 -10.61
CA LEU A 152 -7.83 -3.88 -10.71
C LEU A 152 -8.28 -4.06 -12.15
N VAL A 153 -8.93 -5.19 -12.41
CA VAL A 153 -9.40 -5.59 -13.73
C VAL A 153 -10.73 -4.91 -14.02
N MET A 154 -10.69 -3.94 -14.92
CA MET A 154 -11.83 -3.16 -15.37
C MET A 154 -12.21 -3.60 -16.80
N THR A 155 -13.34 -4.29 -16.91
CA THR A 155 -13.96 -4.73 -18.17
C THR A 155 -15.25 -3.96 -18.44
N GLY A 156 -15.67 -3.92 -19.71
CA GLY A 156 -16.87 -3.21 -20.14
C GLY A 156 -18.12 -4.04 -19.89
N ASP A 157 -18.62 -4.03 -18.65
CA ASP A 157 -19.72 -4.91 -18.26
C ASP A 157 -21.03 -4.19 -17.90
N ASP A 158 -21.00 -2.87 -17.68
CA ASP A 158 -22.21 -2.09 -17.43
C ASP A 158 -22.53 -1.27 -18.69
N THR A 159 -23.45 -1.80 -19.51
CA THR A 159 -24.05 -1.05 -20.61
C THR A 159 -25.04 -0.05 -19.99
N THR A 160 -24.78 1.24 -20.11
CA THR A 160 -25.85 2.24 -19.89
C THR A 160 -26.91 2.09 -20.99
N LEU A 161 -28.12 2.61 -20.76
CA LEU A 161 -29.18 2.66 -21.79
C LEU A 161 -28.75 3.39 -23.08
N GLU A 162 -27.61 4.09 -23.06
CA GLU A 162 -27.01 4.87 -24.14
C GLU A 162 -25.85 4.16 -24.86
N GLY A 163 -25.52 2.92 -24.50
CA GLY A 163 -24.55 2.08 -25.23
C GLY A 163 -23.08 2.33 -24.89
N GLU A 164 -22.78 3.17 -23.89
CA GLU A 164 -21.43 3.38 -23.39
C GLU A 164 -21.06 2.33 -22.32
N LEU A 165 -19.84 1.79 -22.42
CA LEU A 165 -19.28 0.82 -21.48
C LEU A 165 -18.56 1.55 -20.34
N HIS A 166 -19.19 1.65 -19.18
CA HIS A 166 -18.60 2.29 -18.01
C HIS A 166 -17.99 1.25 -17.05
N PRO A 167 -16.83 1.51 -16.43
CA PRO A 167 -16.30 0.68 -15.37
C PRO A 167 -17.21 0.78 -14.14
N ARG A 168 -17.44 -0.34 -13.46
CA ARG A 168 -18.29 -0.37 -12.26
C ARG A 168 -17.77 0.61 -11.20
N LEU A 169 -18.67 1.43 -10.66
CA LEU A 169 -18.34 2.39 -9.60
C LEU A 169 -17.66 1.73 -8.38
N ASN A 170 -17.93 0.44 -8.12
CA ASN A 170 -17.28 -0.32 -7.05
C ASN A 170 -15.76 -0.49 -7.27
N VAL A 171 -15.33 -0.76 -8.51
CA VAL A 171 -13.90 -0.97 -8.85
C VAL A 171 -13.14 0.36 -8.84
N VAL A 172 -13.81 1.47 -9.13
CA VAL A 172 -13.23 2.83 -9.02
C VAL A 172 -13.02 3.22 -7.55
N HIS A 173 -13.99 2.89 -6.67
CA HIS A 173 -13.86 3.12 -5.23
C HIS A 173 -12.76 2.23 -4.62
N GLU A 174 -12.66 0.98 -5.05
CA GLU A 174 -11.57 0.07 -4.67
C GLU A 174 -10.21 0.58 -5.17
N ALA A 175 -10.13 1.12 -6.39
CA ALA A 175 -8.91 1.75 -6.91
C ALA A 175 -8.40 2.87 -6.03
N GLY A 176 -9.27 3.81 -5.66
CA GLY A 176 -8.88 4.88 -4.74
C GLY A 176 -8.46 4.36 -3.36
N PHE A 177 -9.14 3.32 -2.85
CA PHE A 177 -8.85 2.73 -1.54
C PHE A 177 -7.48 2.03 -1.51
N PHE A 178 -7.21 1.15 -2.48
CA PHE A 178 -5.92 0.47 -2.61
C PHE A 178 -4.78 1.45 -2.89
N GLN A 179 -5.02 2.50 -3.67
CA GLN A 179 -4.02 3.54 -3.91
C GLN A 179 -3.67 4.34 -2.66
N GLY A 180 -4.66 4.66 -1.83
CA GLY A 180 -4.43 5.35 -0.56
C GLY A 180 -3.56 4.54 0.41
N ARG A 181 -3.60 3.20 0.33
CA ARG A 181 -2.90 2.32 1.27
C ARG A 181 -1.59 1.74 0.73
N LEU A 182 -1.55 1.32 -0.54
CA LEU A 182 -0.37 0.71 -1.20
C LEU A 182 0.48 1.71 -2.00
N GLY A 183 -0.10 2.85 -2.39
CA GLY A 183 0.53 3.84 -3.26
C GLY A 183 0.32 3.57 -4.77
N PHE A 184 0.56 4.61 -5.57
CA PHE A 184 0.27 4.61 -7.01
C PHE A 184 1.06 3.58 -7.83
N ASN A 185 2.27 3.23 -7.40
CA ASN A 185 3.13 2.25 -8.10
C ASN A 185 2.73 0.79 -7.82
N ARG A 186 1.83 0.57 -6.86
CA ARG A 186 1.45 -0.76 -6.38
C ARG A 186 -0.05 -1.08 -6.50
N ALA A 187 -0.84 -0.12 -6.95
CA ALA A 187 -2.26 -0.31 -7.25
C ALA A 187 -2.52 0.06 -8.71
N ILE A 188 -2.50 -0.96 -9.57
CA ILE A 188 -2.45 -0.83 -11.02
C ILE A 188 -3.81 -1.17 -11.63
N VAL A 189 -4.26 -0.35 -12.57
CA VAL A 189 -5.52 -0.59 -13.28
C VAL A 189 -5.24 -1.37 -14.56
N LEU A 190 -5.87 -2.53 -14.70
CA LEU A 190 -5.89 -3.30 -15.93
C LEU A 190 -7.20 -2.97 -16.64
N LEU A 191 -7.15 -2.14 -17.69
CA LEU A 191 -8.34 -1.59 -18.32
C LEU A 191 -8.55 -2.15 -19.72
N GLN A 192 -9.71 -2.75 -19.95
CA GLN A 192 -10.06 -3.27 -21.26
C GLN A 192 -10.22 -2.13 -22.28
N ASN A 193 -9.70 -2.34 -23.49
CA ASN A 193 -9.88 -1.39 -24.59
C ASN A 193 -11.37 -1.21 -24.92
N GLY A 194 -11.78 0.03 -25.17
CA GLY A 194 -13.18 0.40 -25.43
C GLY A 194 -14.03 0.66 -24.17
N VAL A 195 -13.47 0.51 -22.97
CA VAL A 195 -14.11 0.90 -21.71
C VAL A 195 -13.80 2.36 -21.40
N THR A 196 -14.83 3.12 -21.01
CA THR A 196 -14.72 4.54 -20.67
C THR A 196 -13.81 4.73 -19.46
N GLU A 197 -12.89 5.69 -19.55
CA GLU A 197 -12.08 6.08 -18.41
C GLU A 197 -12.93 6.81 -17.37
N PHE A 198 -12.67 6.57 -16.08
CA PHE A 198 -13.23 7.43 -15.04
C PHE A 198 -12.40 8.72 -14.92
N SER A 199 -13.05 9.83 -14.58
CA SER A 199 -12.46 11.19 -14.58
C SER A 199 -11.18 11.35 -13.76
N ASN A 200 -10.94 10.45 -12.81
CA ASN A 200 -9.83 10.49 -11.88
C ASN A 200 -8.70 9.50 -12.22
N ILE A 201 -8.71 8.90 -13.41
CA ILE A 201 -7.65 7.95 -13.81
C ILE A 201 -6.30 8.63 -14.10
N HIS A 202 -6.31 9.96 -14.31
CA HIS A 202 -5.09 10.73 -14.57
C HIS A 202 -4.13 10.69 -13.37
N GLY A 203 -3.01 9.99 -13.53
CA GLY A 203 -2.01 9.75 -12.47
C GLY A 203 -1.95 8.30 -11.97
N ILE A 204 -2.83 7.43 -12.48
CA ILE A 204 -2.86 6.01 -12.16
C ILE A 204 -2.12 5.23 -13.24
N GLU A 205 -1.22 4.34 -12.84
CA GLU A 205 -0.59 3.43 -13.78
C GLU A 205 -1.65 2.46 -14.34
N GLN A 206 -1.78 2.45 -15.66
CA GLN A 206 -2.75 1.64 -16.39
C GLN A 206 -2.06 0.72 -17.39
N ILE A 207 -2.55 -0.50 -17.49
CA ILE A 207 -2.18 -1.43 -18.55
C ILE A 207 -3.44 -1.75 -19.35
N ARG A 208 -3.40 -1.46 -20.65
CA ARG A 208 -4.53 -1.65 -21.57
C ARG A 208 -4.50 -3.01 -22.20
N PHE A 209 -5.66 -3.66 -22.35
CA PHE A 209 -5.76 -4.96 -23.00
C PHE A 209 -7.02 -5.12 -23.84
N ASP A 210 -6.92 -5.86 -24.95
CA ASP A 210 -8.08 -6.47 -25.61
C ASP A 210 -8.31 -7.88 -25.05
N ASN A 211 -7.22 -8.63 -24.91
CA ASN A 211 -7.18 -9.93 -24.25
C ASN A 211 -6.18 -9.90 -23.09
N ILE A 212 -6.63 -10.30 -21.89
CA ILE A 212 -5.82 -10.22 -20.66
C ILE A 212 -4.51 -11.02 -20.75
N LYS A 213 -4.44 -12.06 -21.59
CA LYS A 213 -3.21 -12.86 -21.78
C LYS A 213 -2.08 -12.05 -22.39
N GLU A 214 -2.40 -11.03 -23.18
CA GLU A 214 -1.41 -10.20 -23.88
C GLU A 214 -0.59 -9.38 -22.90
N ILE A 215 -1.17 -9.04 -21.74
CA ILE A 215 -0.55 -8.18 -20.74
C ILE A 215 0.11 -8.95 -19.60
N PHE A 216 0.19 -10.29 -19.67
CA PHE A 216 0.88 -11.08 -18.63
C PHE A 216 2.35 -10.68 -18.49
N GLY A 217 3.02 -10.34 -19.59
CA GLY A 217 4.39 -9.86 -19.57
C GLY A 217 4.52 -8.54 -18.81
N ASP A 218 3.62 -7.59 -19.07
CA ASP A 218 3.62 -6.28 -18.41
C ASP A 218 3.28 -6.41 -16.92
N VAL A 219 2.30 -7.25 -16.57
CA VAL A 219 1.97 -7.55 -15.17
C VAL A 219 3.18 -8.14 -14.42
N LEU A 220 3.88 -9.10 -15.01
CA LEU A 220 5.08 -9.69 -14.40
C LEU A 220 6.22 -8.68 -14.30
N ALA A 221 6.38 -7.78 -15.28
CA ALA A 221 7.36 -6.72 -15.23
C ALA A 221 7.06 -5.75 -14.08
N THR A 222 5.79 -5.41 -13.86
CA THR A 222 5.35 -4.60 -12.70
C THR A 222 5.67 -5.31 -11.39
N ILE A 223 5.35 -6.60 -11.26
CA ILE A 223 5.65 -7.37 -10.05
C ILE A 223 7.16 -7.35 -9.78
N ARG A 224 7.99 -7.66 -10.77
CA ARG A 224 9.47 -7.68 -10.62
C ARG A 224 10.08 -6.30 -10.39
N ARG A 225 9.44 -5.23 -10.87
CA ARG A 225 9.88 -3.86 -10.61
C ARG A 225 9.74 -3.53 -9.12
N GLU A 226 8.62 -3.90 -8.52
CA GLU A 226 8.31 -3.62 -7.11
C GLU A 226 8.91 -4.67 -6.16
N PHE A 227 9.08 -5.91 -6.64
CA PHE A 227 9.59 -7.06 -5.90
C PHE A 227 10.65 -7.80 -6.75
N PRO A 228 11.90 -7.30 -6.80
CA PRO A 228 12.95 -7.84 -7.69
C PRO A 228 13.35 -9.29 -7.42
N ASP A 229 13.11 -9.78 -6.20
CA ASP A 229 13.47 -11.12 -5.74
C ASP A 229 12.31 -12.13 -5.84
N ALA A 230 11.20 -11.73 -6.48
CA ALA A 230 9.97 -12.51 -6.64
C ALA A 230 9.84 -13.22 -8.00
#